data_AF-A0A383BFS7-F1
#
_entry.id   AF-A0A383BFS7-F1
#
_cell.length_a   1.000
_cell.length_b   1.000
_cell.length_c   1.000
_cell.angle_alpha   90.00
_cell.angle_beta   90.00
_cell.angle_gamma   90.00
#
_symmetry.space_group_name_H-M   'P 1'
#
loop_
_entity.id
_entity.type
_entity.pdbx_description
1 polymer ?
#
loop_
_entity_poly.entity_id
_entity_poly.type
_entity_poly.pdbx_seq_one_letter_code
_entity_poly.pdbx_strand_id
1 'polypeptide(L)'
;MNITDIDDKTIRRSIEENRSLQDFTDEYVKSFHEDVATLRLLPAHQYPRATEFISQMLDMVGQLEKKGFTYTTQDGSVFFKISEFDGYGS
;
A
#
# COMPACT_ATOMS: atom_id res chain seq x y z
N MET A 1 3.88 -4.66 -10.94
CA MET A 1 2.57 -4.81 -10.29
C MET A 1 2.84 -4.85 -8.81
N ASN A 2 2.26 -3.99 -7.98
CA ASN A 2 2.53 -4.02 -6.53
C ASN A 2 1.67 -5.07 -5.83
N ILE A 3 2.11 -5.47 -4.63
CA ILE A 3 1.34 -6.25 -3.67
C ILE A 3 0.98 -5.34 -2.51
N THR A 4 -0.32 -5.19 -2.25
CA THR A 4 -0.83 -4.45 -1.07
C THR A 4 -0.97 -5.42 0.09
N ASP A 5 0.11 -5.63 0.84
CA ASP A 5 0.18 -6.56 1.97
C ASP A 5 -0.07 -5.89 3.34
N ILE A 6 -0.54 -4.65 3.33
CA ILE A 6 -1.03 -3.91 4.49
C ILE A 6 -2.21 -3.02 4.06
N ASP A 7 -3.39 -3.29 4.62
CA ASP A 7 -4.66 -2.57 4.40
C ASP A 7 -5.61 -2.87 5.57
N ASP A 8 -6.62 -2.02 5.80
CA ASP A 8 -7.64 -2.23 6.83
C ASP A 8 -8.30 -3.60 6.75
N LYS A 9 -8.55 -4.10 5.53
CA LYS A 9 -9.17 -5.42 5.32
C LYS A 9 -8.22 -6.55 5.71
N THR A 10 -6.94 -6.45 5.35
CA THR A 10 -5.96 -7.49 5.67
C THR A 10 -5.68 -7.53 7.16
N ILE A 11 -5.58 -6.37 7.82
CA ILE A 11 -5.41 -6.25 9.28
C ILE A 11 -6.61 -6.84 10.01
N ARG A 12 -7.84 -6.47 9.62
CA ARG A 12 -9.05 -6.98 10.26
C ARG A 12 -9.13 -8.50 10.15
N ARG A 13 -8.89 -9.06 8.97
CA ARG A 13 -8.95 -10.50 8.72
C ARG A 13 -7.83 -11.27 9.44
N SER A 14 -6.61 -10.75 9.46
CA SER A 14 -5.51 -11.42 10.19
C SER A 14 -5.81 -11.52 11.69
N ILE A 15 -6.43 -10.48 12.26
CA ILE A 15 -6.87 -10.49 13.67
C ILE A 15 -8.01 -11.50 13.88
N GLU A 16 -9.03 -11.52 13.02
CA GLU A 16 -10.13 -12.48 13.08
C GLU A 16 -9.65 -13.93 13.03
N GLU A 17 -8.62 -14.21 12.22
CA GLU A 17 -8.01 -15.53 12.05
C GLU A 17 -6.90 -15.85 13.05
N ASN A 18 -6.57 -14.94 13.97
CA ASN A 18 -5.45 -15.10 14.92
C ASN A 18 -4.09 -15.40 14.24
N ARG A 19 -3.83 -14.74 13.11
CA ARG A 19 -2.59 -14.86 12.34
C ARG A 19 -1.84 -13.53 12.32
N SER A 20 -0.52 -13.59 12.10
CA SER A 20 0.21 -12.36 11.77
C SER A 20 -0.29 -11.82 10.43
N LEU A 21 -0.21 -10.49 10.24
CA LEU A 21 -0.58 -9.86 8.97
C LEU A 21 0.22 -10.43 7.81
N GLN A 22 1.52 -10.70 8.04
CA GLN A 22 2.41 -11.29 7.04
C GLN A 22 1.98 -12.72 6.68
N ASP A 23 1.76 -13.59 7.67
CA ASP A 23 1.34 -14.96 7.38
C ASP A 23 -0.01 -15.01 6.66
N PHE A 24 -0.91 -14.09 7.02
CA PHE A 24 -2.19 -13.94 6.34
C PHE A 24 -1.99 -13.53 4.88
N THR A 25 -1.24 -12.48 4.59
CA THR A 25 -1.06 -11.98 3.21
C THR A 25 -0.19 -12.88 2.34
N ASP A 26 0.81 -13.57 2.92
CA ASP A 26 1.70 -14.50 2.20
C ASP A 26 0.95 -15.66 1.56
N GLU A 27 -0.10 -16.16 2.22
CA GLU A 27 -0.99 -17.18 1.65
C GLU A 27 -1.64 -16.69 0.35
N TYR A 28 -2.23 -15.49 0.37
CA TYR A 28 -2.90 -14.93 -0.80
C TYR A 28 -1.91 -14.52 -1.89
N VAL A 29 -0.71 -14.06 -1.54
CA VAL A 29 0.35 -13.77 -2.51
C VAL A 29 0.78 -15.04 -3.23
N LYS A 30 0.91 -16.16 -2.50
CA LYS A 30 1.20 -17.46 -3.11
C LYS A 30 0.09 -17.88 -4.08
N SER A 31 -1.16 -17.85 -3.65
CA SER A 31 -2.32 -18.18 -4.50
C SER A 31 -2.39 -17.29 -5.74
N PHE A 32 -2.12 -15.98 -5.58
CA PHE A 32 -2.05 -15.05 -6.70
C PHE A 32 -0.98 -15.45 -7.75
N HIS A 33 0.21 -15.87 -7.32
CA HIS A 33 1.25 -16.35 -8.24
C HIS A 33 0.88 -17.67 -8.92
N GLU A 34 0.20 -18.58 -8.21
CA GLU A 34 -0.33 -19.81 -8.77
C GLU A 34 -1.39 -19.52 -9.86
N ASP A 35 -2.26 -18.54 -9.62
CA ASP A 35 -3.27 -18.09 -10.59
C ASP A 35 -2.64 -17.44 -11.82
N VAL A 36 -1.63 -16.58 -11.64
CA VAL A 36 -0.84 -15.97 -12.73
C VAL A 36 -0.27 -17.06 -13.64
N ALA A 37 0.33 -18.10 -13.06
CA ALA A 37 0.89 -19.22 -13.82
C ALA A 37 -0.21 -20.05 -14.52
N THR A 38 -1.31 -20.33 -13.82
CA THR A 38 -2.44 -21.13 -14.34
C THR A 38 -3.09 -20.45 -15.55
N LEU A 39 -3.25 -19.13 -15.50
CA LEU A 39 -3.80 -18.32 -16.57
C LEU A 39 -2.79 -17.99 -17.68
N ARG A 40 -1.54 -18.46 -17.56
CA ARG A 40 -0.44 -18.19 -18.50
C ARG A 40 -0.22 -16.69 -18.72
N LEU A 41 -0.42 -15.90 -17.68
CA LEU A 41 -0.13 -14.47 -17.72
C LEU A 41 1.38 -14.28 -17.73
N LEU A 42 1.84 -13.24 -18.45
CA LEU A 42 3.23 -12.82 -18.36
C LEU A 42 3.48 -12.27 -16.94
N PRO A 43 4.43 -12.83 -16.16
CA PRO A 43 4.72 -12.32 -14.83
C PRO A 43 5.28 -10.89 -14.92
N ALA A 44 4.96 -10.07 -13.92
CA ALA A 44 5.57 -8.76 -13.80
C ALA A 44 7.06 -8.90 -13.49
N HIS A 45 7.88 -7.97 -13.99
CA HIS A 45 9.31 -7.94 -13.68
C HIS A 45 9.60 -7.81 -12.18
N GLN A 46 8.71 -7.13 -11.44
CA GLN A 46 8.81 -6.92 -10.00
C GLN A 46 7.41 -6.89 -9.36
N TYR A 47 7.38 -7.38 -8.11
CA TYR A 47 6.22 -7.41 -7.23
C TYR A 47 6.51 -6.71 -5.90
N PRO A 48 6.74 -5.38 -5.88
CA PRO A 48 7.06 -4.66 -4.65
C PRO A 48 5.91 -4.77 -3.65
N ARG A 49 6.25 -5.11 -2.40
CA ARG A 49 5.31 -5.16 -1.28
C ARG A 49 5.19 -3.80 -0.61
N ALA A 50 3.98 -3.40 -0.23
CA ALA A 50 3.78 -2.14 0.47
C ALA A 50 4.59 -2.07 1.77
N THR A 51 4.65 -3.17 2.54
CA THR A 51 5.41 -3.23 3.80
C THR A 51 6.92 -3.00 3.61
N GLU A 52 7.49 -3.40 2.47
CA GLU A 52 8.91 -3.23 2.15
C GLU A 52 9.29 -1.80 1.72
N PHE A 53 8.29 -0.95 1.44
CA PHE A 53 8.49 0.40 0.88
C PHE A 53 8.01 1.52 1.82
N ILE A 54 7.76 1.21 3.10
CA ILE A 54 7.30 2.18 4.12
C ILE A 54 8.27 3.37 4.24
N SER A 55 9.58 3.13 4.25
CA SER A 55 10.57 4.22 4.35
C SER A 55 10.45 5.21 3.18
N GLN A 56 10.28 4.71 1.97
CA GLN A 56 10.12 5.52 0.76
C GLN A 56 8.78 6.27 0.76
N MET A 57 7.72 5.66 1.30
CA MET A 57 6.44 6.33 1.50
C MET A 57 6.58 7.50 2.47
N LEU A 58 7.28 7.31 3.60
CA LEU A 58 7.58 8.38 4.56
C LEU A 58 8.41 9.51 3.93
N ASP A 59 9.44 9.17 3.16
CA ASP A 59 10.25 10.16 2.44
C ASP A 59 9.43 10.98 1.45
N MET A 60 8.50 10.34 0.73
CA MET A 60 7.59 11.02 -0.19
C MET A 60 6.64 11.97 0.54
N VAL A 61 6.01 11.51 1.64
CA VAL A 61 5.14 12.35 2.47
C VAL A 61 5.92 13.56 3.01
N GLY A 62 7.14 13.36 3.52
CA GLY A 62 7.98 14.45 4.00
C GLY A 62 8.36 15.46 2.91
N GLN A 63 8.51 15.03 1.66
CA GLN A 63 8.70 15.95 0.53
C GLN A 63 7.43 16.76 0.21
N LEU A 64 6.25 16.14 0.29
CA LEU A 64 4.97 16.82 0.07
C LEU A 64 4.68 17.84 1.18
N GLU A 65 5.00 17.49 2.44
CA GLU A 65 4.95 18.40 3.59
C GLU A 65 5.81 19.64 3.38
N LYS A 66 7.09 19.46 3.00
CA LYS A 66 8.01 20.58 2.72
C LYS A 66 7.52 21.50 1.61
N LYS A 67 6.78 20.96 0.65
CA LYS A 67 6.21 21.71 -0.47
C LYS A 67 4.84 22.33 -0.16
N GLY A 68 4.29 22.11 1.04
CA GLY A 68 3.01 22.67 1.46
C GLY A 68 1.76 21.88 1.01
N PHE A 69 1.93 20.74 0.35
CA PHE A 69 0.85 19.92 -0.22
C PHE A 69 0.14 19.02 0.80
N THR A 70 0.44 19.12 2.08
CA THR A 70 -0.21 18.31 3.12
C THR A 70 -0.71 19.16 4.28
N TYR A 71 -1.61 18.59 5.09
CA TYR A 71 -2.02 19.10 6.38
C TYR A 71 -2.19 17.93 7.37
N THR A 72 -2.01 18.22 8.65
CA THR A 72 -2.15 17.24 9.74
C THR A 72 -3.41 17.55 10.54
N THR A 73 -4.20 16.53 10.85
CA THR A 73 -5.40 16.63 11.69
C THR A 73 -5.06 16.44 13.17
N GLN A 74 -6.02 16.71 14.06
CA GLN A 74 -5.81 16.67 15.51
C GLN A 74 -5.43 15.28 16.04
N ASP A 75 -5.84 14.22 15.34
CA ASP A 75 -5.50 12.82 15.63
C ASP A 75 -4.12 12.41 15.11
N GLY A 76 -3.38 13.32 14.47
CA GLY A 76 -2.04 13.07 13.93
C GLY A 76 -2.02 12.50 12.52
N SER A 77 -3.18 12.26 11.90
CA SER A 77 -3.27 11.78 10.52
C SER A 77 -2.81 12.86 9.54
N VAL A 78 -2.03 12.48 8.53
CA VAL A 78 -1.52 13.39 7.48
C VAL A 78 -2.33 13.20 6.20
N PHE A 79 -2.89 14.29 5.69
CA PHE A 79 -3.72 14.32 4.49
C PHE A 79 -3.08 15.15 3.38
N PHE A 80 -3.37 14.78 2.13
CA PHE A 80 -2.97 15.56 0.96
C PHE A 80 -3.96 16.72 0.69
N LYS A 81 -3.44 17.92 0.47
CA LYS A 81 -4.22 19.11 0.08
C LYS A 81 -4.49 19.09 -1.41
N ILE A 82 -5.61 18.47 -1.78
CA ILE A 82 -6.09 18.45 -3.17
C ILE A 82 -6.21 19.86 -3.76
N SER A 83 -6.64 20.85 -2.95
CA SER A 83 -6.81 22.25 -3.37
C SER A 83 -5.54 22.92 -3.89
N GLU A 84 -4.37 22.44 -3.50
CA GLU A 84 -3.07 23.00 -3.91
C GLU A 84 -2.53 22.32 -5.17
N PHE A 85 -3.13 21.20 -5.61
CA PHE A 85 -2.66 20.43 -6.75
C PHE A 85 -3.50 20.71 -8.00
N ASP A 86 -3.01 21.63 -8.84
CA ASP A 86 -3.68 22.10 -10.06
C ASP A 86 -4.08 20.97 -11.05
N GLY A 87 -3.37 19.84 -11.04
CA GLY A 87 -3.63 18.69 -11.93
C GLY A 87 -4.63 17.67 -11.38
N TYR A 88 -5.34 17.97 -10.29
CA TYR A 88 -6.30 17.02 -9.72
C TYR A 88 -7.54 16.86 -10.61
N GLY A 89 -7.79 15.63 -11.09
CA GLY A 89 -9.00 15.29 -11.84
C GLY A 89 -9.04 15.72 -13.31
N SER A 90 -7.96 16.31 -13.82
CA SER A 90 -7.74 16.65 -15.23
C SER A 90 -7.20 15.48 -16.06
#